data_AF-A0A645FNW8-F1
#
_entry.id   AF-A0A645FNW8-F1
#
_cell.length_a   1.000
_cell.length_b   1.000
_cell.length_c   1.000
_cell.angle_alpha   90.00
_cell.angle_beta   90.00
_cell.angle_gamma   90.00
#
_symmetry.space_group_name_H-M   'P 1'
#
loop_
_entity.id
_entity.type
_entity.pdbx_description
1 polymer ?
#
loop_
_entity_poly.entity_id
_entity_poly.type
_entity_poly.pdbx_seq_one_letter_code
_entity_poly.pdbx_strand_id
1 'polypeptide(L)'
;MLKFLDSFKTKKIAVLGDMRELGSSNESEHNNIYQQAVKIVDLLISVGPETKKYFGDKSVKFDYWWQAAEFLKQQLVDGETILVKGSQNTIFLEELVKSILKNPSDSSKLCRQSKWWLKTKNNFKNQSK
;
A
#
# COMPACT_ATOMS: atom_id res chain seq x y z
N MET A 1 13.50 -7.11 1.41
CA MET A 1 12.64 -6.03 0.91
C MET A 1 12.56 -4.86 1.89
N LEU A 2 11.92 -5.01 3.06
CA LEU A 2 11.76 -3.88 4.01
C LEU A 2 13.10 -3.29 4.47
N LYS A 3 14.12 -4.13 4.67
CA LYS A 3 15.50 -3.70 4.98
C LYS A 3 16.10 -2.72 3.94
N PHE A 4 15.59 -2.68 2.71
CA PHE A 4 16.04 -1.69 1.73
C PHE A 4 15.74 -0.26 2.19
N LEU A 5 14.66 -0.06 2.94
CA LEU A 5 14.33 1.24 3.52
C LEU A 5 15.40 1.72 4.51
N ASP A 6 16.15 0.84 5.17
CA ASP A 6 17.23 1.24 6.09
C ASP A 6 18.40 1.94 5.40
N SER A 7 18.51 1.84 4.08
CA SER A 7 19.51 2.61 3.32
C SER A 7 19.15 4.10 3.19
N PHE A 8 17.91 4.49 3.51
CA PHE A 8 17.42 5.87 3.46
C PHE A 8 17.43 6.48 4.86
N LYS A 9 17.91 7.73 4.95
CA LYS A 9 17.99 8.49 6.21
C LYS A 9 16.73 9.30 6.53
N THR A 10 15.83 9.43 5.58
CA THR A 10 14.59 10.21 5.69
C THR A 10 13.54 9.43 6.47
N LYS A 11 12.45 10.08 6.89
CA LYS A 11 11.25 9.38 7.41
C LYS A 11 10.82 8.29 6.42
N LYS A 12 10.61 7.08 6.93
CA LYS A 12 10.30 5.86 6.17
C LYS A 12 8.82 5.54 6.34
N ILE A 13 8.09 5.50 5.22
CA ILE A 13 6.69 5.11 5.19
C ILE A 13 6.57 3.81 4.39
N ALA A 14 5.86 2.82 4.91
CA ALA A 14 5.45 1.66 4.13
C ALA A 14 3.94 1.61 3.98
N VAL A 15 3.48 1.41 2.74
CA VAL A 15 2.10 1.08 2.40
C VAL A 15 2.08 -0.36 1.92
N LEU A 16 1.57 -1.27 2.75
CA LEU A 16 1.57 -2.70 2.49
C LEU A 16 0.15 -3.22 2.27
N GLY A 17 -0.09 -3.80 1.10
CA GLY A 17 -1.35 -4.46 0.79
C GLY A 17 -1.29 -5.96 1.05
N ASP A 18 -2.45 -6.60 1.02
CA ASP A 18 -2.56 -8.06 1.19
C ASP A 18 -1.60 -8.84 0.28
N MET A 19 -1.02 -9.88 0.85
CA MET A 19 -0.31 -10.93 0.13
C MET A 19 -1.31 -12.03 -0.22
N ARG A 20 -1.42 -12.38 -1.50
CA ARG A 20 -2.36 -13.40 -1.99
C ARG A 20 -1.61 -14.69 -2.28
N GLU A 21 -2.37 -15.76 -2.52
CA GLU A 21 -1.84 -17.09 -2.92
C GLU A 21 -0.97 -17.77 -1.82
N LEU A 22 -1.18 -17.41 -0.56
CA LEU A 22 -0.40 -17.95 0.57
C LEU A 22 -0.98 -19.22 1.21
N GLY A 23 -2.21 -19.60 0.86
CA GLY A 23 -2.88 -20.79 1.41
C GLY A 23 -2.86 -20.81 2.95
N SER A 24 -2.41 -21.92 3.53
CA SER A 24 -2.32 -22.11 4.98
C SER A 24 -1.35 -21.16 5.69
N SER A 25 -0.39 -20.57 4.97
CA SER A 25 0.60 -19.64 5.53
C SER A 25 0.12 -18.19 5.56
N ASN A 26 -1.12 -17.91 5.12
CA ASN A 26 -1.64 -16.55 4.99
C ASN A 26 -1.51 -15.74 6.29
N GLU A 27 -1.94 -16.30 7.42
CA GLU A 27 -1.87 -15.63 8.71
C GLU A 27 -0.41 -15.41 9.17
N SER A 28 0.41 -16.46 9.11
CA SER A 28 1.80 -16.39 9.60
C SER A 28 2.64 -15.39 8.81
N GLU A 29 2.46 -15.33 7.48
CA GLU A 29 3.21 -14.41 6.62
C GLU A 29 2.78 -12.95 6.82
N HIS A 30 1.48 -12.67 6.96
CA HIS A 30 1.01 -11.32 7.27
C HIS A 30 1.49 -10.85 8.65
N ASN A 31 1.48 -11.73 9.65
CA ASN A 31 2.07 -11.44 10.96
C ASN A 31 3.59 -11.18 10.86
N ASN A 32 4.32 -12.00 10.11
CA ASN A 32 5.77 -11.87 9.96
C ASN A 32 6.15 -10.53 9.30
N ILE A 33 5.50 -10.16 8.19
CA ILE A 33 5.81 -8.90 7.52
C ILE A 33 5.45 -7.69 8.39
N TYR A 34 4.36 -7.77 9.18
CA TYR A 34 4.01 -6.73 10.16
C TYR A 34 5.12 -6.55 11.21
N GLN A 35 5.58 -7.64 11.84
CA GLN A 35 6.61 -7.60 12.87
C GLN A 35 7.96 -7.06 12.35
N GLN A 36 8.26 -7.28 11.07
CA GLN A 36 9.43 -6.70 10.42
C GLN A 36 9.24 -5.21 10.13
N ALA A 37 8.08 -4.82 9.59
CA ALA A 37 7.81 -3.45 9.18
C ALA A 37 7.86 -2.47 10.35
N VAL A 38 7.21 -2.79 11.47
CA VAL A 38 7.14 -1.90 12.65
C VAL A 38 8.48 -1.61 13.31
N LYS A 39 9.54 -2.36 12.97
CA LYS A 39 10.91 -2.13 13.45
C LYS A 39 11.70 -1.18 12.55
N ILE A 40 11.24 -0.97 11.33
CA ILE A 40 11.98 -0.31 10.25
C ILE A 40 11.35 1.04 9.89
N VAL A 41 10.01 1.13 9.88
CA VAL A 41 9.30 2.30 9.37
C VAL A 41 8.79 3.19 10.48
N ASP A 42 8.74 4.49 10.21
CA ASP A 42 8.15 5.49 11.09
C ASP A 42 6.61 5.51 10.98
N LEU A 43 6.09 5.13 9.81
CA LEU A 43 4.65 4.98 9.56
C LEU A 43 4.37 3.74 8.72
N LEU A 44 3.49 2.87 9.25
CA LEU A 44 2.98 1.70 8.55
C LEU A 44 1.51 1.89 8.23
N ILE A 45 1.18 1.87 6.94
CA ILE A 45 -0.19 1.87 6.42
C ILE A 45 -0.45 0.51 5.79
N SER A 46 -1.61 -0.07 6.04
CA SER A 46 -2.01 -1.33 5.41
C SER A 46 -3.32 -1.23 4.63
N VAL A 47 -3.44 -2.06 3.59
CA VAL A 47 -4.58 -2.04 2.67
C VAL A 47 -5.05 -3.47 2.35
N GLY A 48 -6.26 -3.79 2.79
CA GLY A 48 -6.96 -5.02 2.45
C GLY A 48 -7.40 -5.84 3.67
N PRO A 49 -8.34 -6.77 3.49
CA PRO A 49 -8.93 -7.54 4.59
C PRO A 49 -7.91 -8.36 5.38
N GLU A 50 -6.91 -8.96 4.72
CA GLU A 50 -5.93 -9.82 5.40
C GLU A 50 -4.99 -9.00 6.28
N THR A 51 -4.46 -7.90 5.74
CA THR A 51 -3.64 -6.97 6.53
C THR A 51 -4.44 -6.30 7.64
N LYS A 52 -5.72 -5.98 7.43
CA LYS A 52 -6.60 -5.45 8.47
C LYS A 52 -6.83 -6.45 9.60
N LYS A 53 -6.94 -7.74 9.26
CA LYS A 53 -7.15 -8.83 10.22
C LYS A 53 -5.88 -9.17 11.00
N TYR A 54 -4.72 -9.24 10.33
CA TYR A 54 -3.50 -9.82 10.90
C TYR A 54 -2.42 -8.81 11.27
N PHE A 55 -2.46 -7.57 10.79
CA PHE A 55 -1.53 -6.55 11.30
C PHE A 55 -2.00 -6.06 12.66
N GLY A 56 -1.06 -5.76 13.56
CA GLY A 56 -1.36 -5.18 14.87
C GLY A 56 -1.54 -3.65 14.85
N ASP A 57 -1.71 -3.07 16.03
CA ASP A 57 -2.20 -1.69 16.21
C ASP A 57 -1.18 -0.59 15.85
N LYS A 58 0.08 -0.94 15.62
CA LYS A 58 1.09 0.00 15.09
C LYS A 58 0.92 0.29 13.59
N SER A 59 -0.08 -0.32 12.95
CA SER A 59 -0.43 -0.04 11.56
C SER A 59 -1.75 0.72 11.48
N VAL A 60 -1.82 1.70 10.58
CA VAL A 60 -3.07 2.35 10.19
C VAL A 60 -3.70 1.53 9.07
N LYS A 61 -4.86 0.93 9.35
CA LYS A 61 -5.45 -0.14 8.53
C LYS A 61 -6.62 0.39 7.71
N PHE A 62 -6.63 0.09 6.41
CA PHE A 62 -7.70 0.44 5.49
C PHE A 62 -8.16 -0.77 4.71
N ASP A 63 -9.44 -0.79 4.31
CA ASP A 63 -9.94 -1.83 3.40
C ASP A 63 -9.50 -1.55 1.97
N TYR A 64 -9.42 -0.26 1.59
CA TYR A 64 -9.23 0.14 0.21
C TYR A 64 -8.15 1.22 0.02
N TRP A 65 -7.49 1.18 -1.13
CA TRP A 65 -6.38 2.08 -1.45
C TRP A 65 -6.77 3.57 -1.45
N TRP A 66 -8.02 3.91 -1.75
CA TRP A 66 -8.44 5.32 -1.79
C TRP A 66 -8.53 5.92 -0.39
N GLN A 67 -8.94 5.14 0.63
CA GLN A 67 -8.95 5.59 2.02
C GLN A 67 -7.51 5.78 2.52
N ALA A 68 -6.64 4.81 2.22
CA ALA A 68 -5.22 4.89 2.54
C ALA A 68 -4.53 6.07 1.83
N ALA A 69 -4.92 6.38 0.60
CA ALA A 69 -4.39 7.51 -0.16
C ALA A 69 -4.80 8.85 0.46
N GLU A 70 -6.06 9.00 0.86
CA GLU A 70 -6.56 10.21 1.55
C GLU A 70 -5.80 10.42 2.86
N PHE A 71 -5.62 9.36 3.66
CA PHE A 71 -4.83 9.43 4.88
C PHE A 71 -3.37 9.76 4.59
N LEU A 72 -2.71 9.05 3.67
CA LEU A 72 -1.30 9.25 3.36
C LEU A 72 -1.02 10.71 2.95
N LYS A 73 -1.86 11.31 2.10
CA LYS A 73 -1.71 12.71 1.68
C LYS A 73 -1.67 13.70 2.84
N GLN A 74 -2.37 13.42 3.94
CA GLN A 74 -2.36 14.25 5.14
C GLN A 74 -1.10 14.06 6.00
N GLN A 75 -0.34 12.98 5.77
CA GLN A 75 0.87 12.64 6.53
C GLN A 75 2.17 13.07 5.83
N LEU A 76 2.10 13.47 4.55
CA LEU A 76 3.26 13.90 3.77
C LEU A 76 3.65 15.33 4.12
N VAL A 77 4.93 15.53 4.42
CA VAL A 77 5.55 16.83 4.73
C VAL A 77 6.74 17.15 3.80
N ASP A 78 6.88 16.39 2.71
CA ASP A 78 8.00 16.38 1.75
C ASP A 78 9.32 15.81 2.33
N GLY A 79 10.00 15.02 1.51
CA GLY A 79 11.30 14.41 1.82
C GLY A 79 11.23 12.98 2.36
N GLU A 80 10.05 12.39 2.53
CA GLU A 80 9.93 11.00 2.97
C GLU A 80 10.30 9.98 1.89
N THR A 81 10.76 8.81 2.33
CA THR A 81 10.92 7.63 1.48
C THR A 81 9.72 6.71 1.69
N ILE A 82 8.98 6.43 0.61
CA ILE A 82 7.75 5.63 0.65
C ILE A 82 7.96 4.32 -0.13
N LEU A 83 7.79 3.18 0.54
CA LEU A 83 7.66 1.88 -0.11
C LEU A 83 6.19 1.52 -0.26
N VAL A 84 5.75 1.25 -1.48
CA VAL A 84 4.39 0.77 -1.75
C VAL A 84 4.46 -0.63 -2.34
N LYS A 85 3.80 -1.60 -1.70
CA LYS A 85 3.75 -2.97 -2.20
C LYS A 85 2.49 -3.69 -1.76
N GLY A 86 1.88 -4.43 -2.67
CA GLY A 86 0.80 -5.36 -2.37
C GLY A 86 0.56 -6.26 -3.56
N SER A 87 -0.29 -7.27 -3.39
CA SER A 87 -0.81 -8.04 -4.51
C SER A 87 -1.66 -7.15 -5.42
N GLN A 88 -1.94 -7.61 -6.63
CA GLN A 88 -2.70 -6.82 -7.60
C GLN A 88 -4.20 -6.75 -7.27
N ASN A 89 -4.83 -7.93 -7.27
CA ASN A 89 -6.29 -8.06 -7.32
C ASN A 89 -6.91 -7.43 -6.08
N THR A 90 -7.92 -6.58 -6.30
CA THR A 90 -8.68 -5.84 -5.28
C THR A 90 -7.88 -4.90 -4.37
N ILE A 91 -6.55 -4.83 -4.51
CA ILE A 91 -5.71 -3.92 -3.71
C ILE A 91 -5.30 -2.68 -4.53
N PHE A 92 -4.79 -2.86 -5.75
CA PHE A 92 -4.48 -1.80 -6.73
C PHE A 92 -3.68 -0.58 -6.20
N LEU A 93 -2.63 -0.82 -5.40
CA LEU A 93 -1.84 0.26 -4.78
C LEU A 93 -1.13 1.21 -5.75
N GLU A 94 -0.99 0.85 -7.03
CA GLU A 94 -0.50 1.79 -8.04
C GLU A 94 -1.41 3.01 -8.19
N GLU A 95 -2.71 2.90 -7.89
CA GLU A 95 -3.62 4.06 -7.90
C GLU A 95 -3.41 4.96 -6.69
N LEU A 96 -2.99 4.40 -5.55
CA LEU A 96 -2.52 5.20 -4.41
C LEU A 96 -1.26 5.97 -4.80
N VAL A 97 -0.27 5.31 -5.42
CA VAL A 97 0.95 5.98 -5.93
C VAL A 97 0.57 7.09 -6.91
N LYS A 98 -0.30 6.78 -7.88
CA LYS A 98 -0.82 7.75 -8.86
C LYS A 98 -1.38 9.01 -8.20
N SER A 99 -2.10 8.84 -7.09
CA SER A 99 -2.75 9.93 -6.39
C SER A 99 -1.80 10.90 -5.69
N ILE A 100 -0.56 10.48 -5.41
CA ILE A 100 0.47 11.25 -4.69
C ILE A 100 1.62 11.70 -5.60
N LEU A 101 1.54 11.46 -6.90
CA LEU A 101 2.54 11.95 -7.84
C LEU A 101 2.53 13.48 -7.90
N LYS A 102 3.72 14.08 -7.73
CA LYS A 102 3.92 15.53 -7.92
C LYS A 102 3.54 15.97 -9.34
N ASN A 103 3.94 15.20 -10.35
CA ASN A 103 3.59 15.42 -11.75
C ASN A 103 2.53 14.40 -12.18
N PRO A 104 1.27 14.81 -12.43
CA PRO A 104 0.21 13.86 -12.81
C PRO A 104 0.51 13.06 -14.10
N SER A 105 1.30 13.60 -15.01
CA SER A 105 1.72 12.93 -16.25
C SER A 105 2.62 11.71 -16.03
N ASP A 106 3.34 11.65 -14.90
CA ASP A 106 4.15 10.49 -14.52
C ASP A 106 3.29 9.26 -14.22
N SER A 107 1.96 9.42 -14.11
CA SER A 107 1.03 8.31 -14.05
C SER A 107 1.22 7.35 -15.23
N SER A 108 1.61 7.83 -16.41
CA SER A 108 1.95 7.01 -17.58
C SER A 108 3.09 6.00 -17.35
N LYS A 109 3.96 6.24 -16.37
CA LYS A 109 5.07 5.36 -15.99
C LYS A 109 4.65 4.26 -15.01
N LEU A 110 3.45 4.36 -14.44
CA LEU A 110 2.93 3.35 -13.52
C LEU A 110 2.45 2.12 -14.28
N CYS A 111 2.50 0.97 -13.62
CA CYS A 111 1.91 -0.24 -14.16
C CYS A 111 0.38 -0.10 -14.25
N ARG A 112 -0.24 -0.94 -15.08
CA ARG A 112 -1.71 -1.12 -15.13
C ARG A 112 -2.48 0.17 -15.41
N GLN A 113 -1.98 1.02 -16.31
CA GLN A 113 -2.67 2.25 -16.74
C GLN A 113 -3.39 2.14 -18.09
N SER A 114 -3.39 0.95 -18.73
CA SER A 114 -4.16 0.71 -19.94
C SER A 114 -5.67 0.94 -19.72
N LYS A 115 -6.41 1.24 -20.81
CA LYS A 115 -7.88 1.43 -20.75
C LYS A 115 -8.62 0.27 -20.05
N TRP A 116 -8.21 -0.97 -20.31
CA TRP A 116 -8.78 -2.16 -19.67
C TRP A 116 -8.61 -2.11 -18.15
N TRP A 117 -7.38 -1.89 -17.68
CA TRP A 117 -7.07 -1.79 -16.25
C TRP A 117 -7.82 -0.64 -15.55
N LEU A 118 -7.90 0.53 -16.18
CA LEU A 118 -8.64 1.66 -15.62
C LEU A 118 -10.14 1.32 -15.46
N LYS A 119 -10.74 0.65 -16.45
CA LYS A 119 -12.12 0.16 -16.37
C LYS A 119 -12.29 -0.84 -15.22
N THR A 120 -11.41 -1.83 -15.12
CA THR A 120 -11.45 -2.85 -14.04
C THR A 120 -11.39 -2.20 -12.66
N LYS A 121 -10.47 -1.26 -12.43
CA LYS A 121 -10.30 -0.58 -11.14
C LYS A 121 -11.46 0.36 -10.81
N ASN A 122 -12.01 1.05 -11.79
CA ASN A 122 -13.19 1.89 -11.60
C ASN A 122 -14.43 1.07 -11.24
N ASN A 123 -14.65 -0.06 -11.91
CA ASN A 123 -15.74 -0.98 -11.58
C ASN A 123 -15.61 -1.49 -10.14
N PHE A 124 -14.41 -1.95 -9.75
CA PHE A 124 -14.13 -2.37 -8.38
C PHE A 124 -14.46 -1.25 -7.37
N LYS A 125 -13.93 -0.04 -7.58
CA LYS A 125 -14.19 1.10 -6.67
C LYS A 125 -15.68 1.44 -6.56
N ASN A 126 -16.45 1.37 -7.65
CA ASN A 126 -17.87 1.66 -7.63
C ASN A 126 -18.71 0.58 -6.94
N GLN A 127 -18.27 -0.68 -6.97
CA GLN A 127 -18.94 -1.80 -6.28
C GLN A 127 -18.64 -1.85 -4.79
N SER A 128 -17.56 -1.21 -4.35
CA SER A 128 -17.07 -1.21 -2.97
C SER A 128 -17.37 0.10 -2.20
N LYS A 129 -18.08 1.05 -2.82
CA LYS A 129 -18.64 2.23 -2.18
C LYS A 129 -20.05 1.94 -1.68
#